data_AF-A0A1G3KSY5-F1
#
_entry.id   AF-A0A1G3KSY5-F1
#
_cell.length_a   1.000
_cell.length_b   1.000
_cell.length_c   1.000
_cell.angle_alpha   90.00
_cell.angle_beta   90.00
_cell.angle_gamma   90.00
#
_symmetry.space_group_name_H-M   'P 1'
#
loop_
_entity.id
_entity.type
_entity.pdbx_description
1 polymer ?
#
loop_
_entity_poly.entity_id
_entity_poly.type
_entity_poly.pdbx_seq_one_letter_code
_entity_poly.pdbx_strand_id
1 'polypeptide(L)'
;MTDRALIAQLDGYGLTTAEIHYYRPDHPSLLQLFVWQDYDLPPDFPVLFDFLAMWRRQIEAALHSVRIAHDMLIGPAEWSAADIIRSLD
;
A
#
# COMPACT_ATOMS: atom_id res chain seq x y z
N MET A 1 -10.41 -25.89 -3.46
CA MET A 1 -9.51 -24.88 -2.86
C MET A 1 -10.30 -23.59 -2.86
N THR A 2 -10.65 -23.04 -1.68
CA THR A 2 -11.37 -21.77 -1.61
C THR A 2 -10.40 -20.65 -1.95
N ASP A 3 -10.83 -19.74 -2.82
CA ASP A 3 -10.00 -18.61 -3.23
C ASP A 3 -9.82 -17.65 -2.05
N ARG A 4 -8.58 -17.49 -1.58
CA ARG A 4 -8.24 -16.62 -0.44
C ARG A 4 -8.52 -15.15 -0.74
N ALA A 5 -8.36 -14.73 -2.00
CA ALA A 5 -8.67 -13.37 -2.43
C ALA A 5 -10.16 -13.08 -2.28
N LEU A 6 -10.99 -14.02 -2.72
CA LEU A 6 -12.44 -13.91 -2.58
C LEU A 6 -12.87 -13.87 -1.11
N ILE A 7 -12.27 -14.68 -0.24
CA ILE A 7 -12.58 -14.63 1.21
C ILE A 7 -12.26 -13.24 1.76
N ALA A 8 -11.09 -12.68 1.45
CA ALA A 8 -10.71 -11.34 1.91
C ALA A 8 -11.70 -10.27 1.40
N GLN A 9 -12.11 -10.33 0.13
CA GLN A 9 -13.11 -9.43 -0.44
C GLN A 9 -14.47 -9.54 0.26
N LEU A 10 -14.90 -10.76 0.59
CA LEU A 10 -16.15 -10.98 1.34
C LEU A 10 -16.07 -10.46 2.78
N ASP A 11 -14.88 -10.43 3.36
CA ASP A 11 -14.61 -9.83 4.68
C ASP A 11 -14.42 -8.30 4.61
N GLY A 12 -14.60 -7.70 3.43
CA GLY A 12 -14.55 -6.25 3.21
C GLY A 12 -13.18 -5.70 2.80
N TYR A 13 -12.17 -6.55 2.61
CA TYR A 13 -10.85 -6.12 2.14
C TYR A 13 -10.86 -5.87 0.63
N GLY A 14 -10.23 -4.79 0.21
CA GLY A 14 -10.00 -4.49 -1.21
C GLY A 14 -8.53 -4.56 -1.56
N LEU A 15 -8.22 -4.83 -2.84
CA LEU A 15 -6.85 -4.81 -3.32
C LEU A 15 -6.32 -3.37 -3.21
N THR A 16 -5.23 -3.20 -2.48
CA THR A 16 -4.62 -1.91 -2.16
C THR A 16 -3.21 -1.87 -2.72
N THR A 17 -2.90 -0.84 -3.48
CA THR A 17 -1.55 -0.55 -3.98
C THR A 17 -1.03 0.70 -3.29
N ALA A 18 0.17 0.64 -2.72
CA ALA A 18 0.85 1.78 -2.12
C ALA A 18 2.18 2.07 -2.82
N GLU A 19 2.33 3.30 -3.31
CA GLU A 19 3.60 3.83 -3.83
C GLU A 19 4.36 4.50 -2.68
N ILE A 20 5.42 3.84 -2.21
CA ILE A 20 6.22 4.28 -1.06
C ILE A 20 7.51 4.90 -1.59
N HIS A 21 7.60 6.23 -1.48
CA HIS A 21 8.80 6.97 -1.82
C HIS A 21 9.65 7.17 -0.58
N TYR A 22 10.95 6.92 -0.70
CA TYR A 22 11.89 7.04 0.42
C TYR A 22 13.27 7.49 -0.05
N TYR A 23 14.03 8.09 0.87
CA TYR A 23 15.41 8.48 0.63
C TYR A 23 16.34 7.28 0.83
N ARG A 24 17.22 7.06 -0.15
CA ARG A 24 18.25 6.03 -0.08
C ARG A 24 19.21 6.31 1.10
N PRO A 25 19.39 5.37 2.06
CA PRO A 25 20.25 5.60 3.22
C PRO A 25 21.70 5.92 2.86
N ASP A 26 22.22 5.28 1.81
CA ASP A 26 23.57 5.46 1.28
C ASP A 26 23.73 6.74 0.43
N HIS A 27 22.63 7.25 -0.12
CA HIS A 27 22.61 8.42 -1.00
C HIS A 27 21.33 9.24 -0.76
N PRO A 28 21.27 10.06 0.31
CA PRO A 28 20.03 10.74 0.71
C PRO A 28 19.46 11.73 -0.30
N SER A 29 20.23 12.13 -1.32
CA SER A 29 19.74 12.94 -2.44
C SER A 29 18.93 12.14 -3.47
N LEU A 30 18.92 10.81 -3.38
CA LEU A 30 18.18 9.92 -4.27
C LEU A 30 16.86 9.49 -3.64
N LEU A 31 15.77 9.79 -4.34
CA LEU A 31 14.43 9.31 -4.02
C LEU A 31 14.17 7.99 -4.76
N GLN A 32 13.78 6.94 -4.04
CA GLN A 32 13.46 5.63 -4.58
C GLN A 32 11.99 5.29 -4.34
N LEU A 33 11.37 4.59 -5.30
CA LEU A 33 10.01 4.08 -5.22
C LEU A 33 10.02 2.59 -4.87
N PHE A 34 9.23 2.19 -3.89
CA PHE A 34 8.84 0.82 -3.60
C PHE A 34 7.33 0.69 -3.78
N VAL A 35 6.89 -0.23 -4.65
CA VAL A 35 5.46 -0.51 -4.87
C VAL A 35 5.08 -1.69 -4.00
N TRP A 36 4.17 -1.44 -3.06
CA TRP A 36 3.57 -2.44 -2.20
C TRP A 36 2.15 -2.75 -2.68
N GLN A 37 1.72 -4.00 -2.60
CA GLN A 37 0.36 -4.38 -2.93
C GLN A 37 -0.12 -5.54 -2.05
N ASP A 38 -1.26 -5.37 -1.39
CA ASP A 38 -1.92 -6.41 -0.60
C ASP A 38 -3.42 -6.09 -0.44
N TYR A 39 -4.19 -7.02 0.13
CA TYR A 39 -5.56 -6.77 0.56
C TYR A 39 -5.56 -5.95 1.85
N ASP A 40 -6.32 -4.86 1.88
CA ASP A 40 -6.41 -3.97 3.04
C ASP A 40 -7.84 -3.42 3.23
N LEU A 41 -8.09 -2.85 4.41
CA LEU A 41 -9.40 -2.39 4.85
C LEU A 41 -9.47 -0.85 4.89
N PRO A 42 -10.10 -0.17 3.90
CA PRO A 42 -10.26 1.28 3.92
C PRO A 42 -11.30 1.70 4.98
N PRO A 43 -11.24 2.94 5.51
CA PRO A 43 -10.25 3.99 5.24
C PRO A 43 -8.98 3.86 6.10
N ASP A 44 -8.91 2.84 6.96
CA ASP A 44 -7.90 2.74 8.02
C ASP A 44 -6.60 2.07 7.56
N PHE A 45 -6.62 1.26 6.50
CA PHE A 45 -5.46 0.58 5.90
C PHE A 45 -4.51 -0.08 6.92
N PRO A 46 -5.02 -0.91 7.86
CA PRO A 46 -4.23 -1.49 8.94
C PRO A 46 -3.02 -2.29 8.44
N VAL A 47 -3.15 -3.03 7.33
CA VAL A 47 -2.06 -3.88 6.82
C VAL A 47 -0.91 -3.03 6.30
N LEU A 48 -1.22 -1.97 5.54
CA LEU A 48 -0.24 -0.99 5.07
C LEU A 48 0.45 -0.29 6.25
N PHE A 49 -0.30 0.16 7.26
CA PHE A 49 0.31 0.85 8.40
C PHE A 49 1.22 -0.06 9.24
N ASP A 50 0.87 -1.33 9.39
CA ASP A 50 1.74 -2.32 10.02
C ASP A 50 3.03 -2.53 9.22
N PHE A 51 2.92 -2.59 7.88
CA PHE A 51 4.07 -2.65 6.99
C PHE A 51 4.96 -1.39 7.12
N LEU A 52 4.38 -0.20 7.13
CA LEU A 52 5.14 1.06 7.32
C LEU A 52 5.77 1.13 8.72
N ALA A 53 5.12 0.58 9.74
CA ALA A 53 5.71 0.48 11.07
C ALA A 53 6.90 -0.48 11.09
N MET A 54 6.81 -1.62 10.39
CA MET A 54 7.94 -2.53 10.18
C MET A 54 9.07 -1.84 9.41
N TRP A 55 8.76 -1.13 8.33
CA TRP A 55 9.73 -0.37 7.54
C TRP A 55 10.55 0.57 8.42
N ARG A 56 9.87 1.39 9.24
CA ARG A 56 10.52 2.33 10.16
C ARG A 56 11.40 1.63 11.20
N ARG A 57 11.06 0.40 11.61
CA ARG A 57 11.84 -0.37 12.59
C ARG A 57 13.04 -1.10 11.98
N GLN A 58 12.97 -1.52 10.71
CA GLN A 58 13.93 -2.48 10.14
C GLN A 58 14.76 -1.95 8.97
N ILE A 59 14.20 -1.07 8.13
CA ILE A 59 14.84 -0.63 6.87
C ILE A 59 15.64 0.65 7.09
N GLU A 60 15.37 1.40 8.17
CA GLU A 60 16.07 2.63 8.57
C GLU A 60 16.14 3.73 7.47
N ALA A 61 15.35 3.58 6.41
CA ALA A 61 15.27 4.55 5.32
C ALA A 61 14.14 5.55 5.57
N ALA A 62 14.45 6.85 5.44
CA ALA A 62 13.50 7.92 5.67
C ALA A 62 12.40 7.91 4.59
N LEU A 63 11.15 7.73 5.02
CA LEU A 63 9.99 7.84 4.14
C LEU A 63 9.79 9.31 3.74
N HIS A 64 9.55 9.54 2.45
CA HIS A 64 9.20 10.85 1.90
C HIS A 64 7.69 10.98 1.74
N SER A 65 7.06 10.03 1.05
CA SER A 65 5.61 10.08 0.79
C SER A 65 5.08 8.68 0.47
N VAL A 66 3.85 8.42 0.91
CA VAL A 66 3.09 7.23 0.54
C VAL A 66 1.85 7.68 -0.22
N ARG A 67 1.56 7.05 -1.37
CA ARG A 67 0.34 7.29 -2.14
C ARG A 67 -0.43 5.98 -2.24
N ILE A 68 -1.74 6.01 -1.97
CA ILE A 68 -2.57 4.81 -1.83
C ILE A 68 -3.64 4.81 -2.91
N ALA A 69 -3.62 3.77 -3.75
CA ALA A 69 -4.70 3.40 -4.64
C ALA A 69 -5.43 2.19 -4.04
N HIS A 70 -6.76 2.21 -4.04
CA HIS A 70 -7.57 1.15 -3.45
C HIS A 70 -8.81 0.90 -4.30
N ASP A 71 -9.14 -0.37 -4.50
CA ASP A 71 -10.37 -0.81 -5.17
C ASP A 71 -11.28 -1.57 -4.20
N MET A 72 -12.51 -1.06 -3.99
CA MET A 72 -13.54 -1.69 -3.15
C MET A 72 -14.43 -2.69 -3.91
N LEU A 73 -14.18 -2.95 -5.19
CA LEU A 73 -15.02 -3.86 -5.97
C LEU A 73 -14.84 -5.31 -5.50
N ILE A 74 -15.94 -5.91 -5.02
CA ILE A 74 -16.04 -7.37 -4.91
C ILE A 74 -16.27 -7.90 -6.32
N GLY A 75 -15.20 -8.37 -6.95
CA GLY A 75 -15.23 -8.78 -8.34
C GLY A 75 -13.85 -9.20 -8.84
N PRO A 76 -13.75 -9.64 -10.11
CA PRO A 76 -12.46 -9.82 -10.75
C PRO A 76 -11.67 -8.51 -10.72
N ALA A 77 -10.34 -8.60 -10.65
CA ALA A 77 -9.49 -7.43 -10.73
C ALA A 77 -9.70 -6.73 -12.09
N GLU A 78 -10.17 -5.49 -12.04
CA GLU A 78 -10.29 -4.63 -13.20
C GLU A 78 -9.12 -3.64 -13.24
N TRP A 79 -8.68 -3.25 -14.44
CA TRP A 79 -7.69 -2.21 -14.58
C TRP A 79 -8.38 -0.85 -14.61
N SER A 80 -8.12 -0.03 -13.60
CA SER A 80 -8.57 1.35 -13.52
C SER A 80 -7.40 2.26 -13.14
N ALA A 81 -7.30 3.43 -13.76
CA ALA A 81 -6.36 4.45 -13.30
C ALA A 81 -6.89 5.02 -11.98
N ALA A 82 -6.23 4.71 -10.87
CA ALA A 82 -6.65 5.21 -9.56
C ALA A 82 -6.32 6.71 -9.43
N ASP A 83 -7.34 7.54 -9.23
CA ASP A 83 -7.21 9.00 -9.06
C ASP A 83 -6.89 9.45 -7.63
N ILE A 84 -6.87 8.53 -6.64
CA ILE A 84 -6.72 8.91 -5.24
C ILE A 84 -5.24 9.00 -4.87
N ILE A 85 -4.77 10.22 -4.71
CA ILE A 85 -3.44 10.55 -4.19
C ILE A 85 -3.64 11.16 -2.81
N ARG A 86 -3.45 10.37 -1.76
CA ARG A 86 -3.42 10.88 -0.39
C ARG A 86 -1.97 10.90 0.10
N SER A 87 -1.38 12.08 0.26
CA SER A 87 -0.11 12.22 0.98
C SER A 87 -0.38 12.12 2.47
N LEU A 88 0.40 11.29 3.16
CA LEU A 88 0.48 11.30 4.62
C LEU A 88 1.61 12.29 4.99
N ASP A 89 1.24 13.46 5.49
CA ASP A 89 2.16 14.45 6.08
C ASP A 89 2.62 14.02 7.48
#